data_AF-A0A1Y6BYB3-F1
#
_entry.id   AF-A0A1Y6BYB3-F1
#
_cell.length_a   1.000
_cell.length_b   1.000
_cell.length_c   1.000
_cell.angle_alpha   90.00
_cell.angle_beta   90.00
_cell.angle_gamma   90.00
#
_symmetry.space_group_name_H-M   'P 1'
#
loop_
_entity.id
_entity.type
_entity.pdbx_description
1 polymer ?
#
loop_
_entity_poly.entity_id
_entity_poly.type
_entity_poly.pdbx_seq_one_letter_code
_entity_poly.pdbx_strand_id
1 'polypeptide(L)'
;MTTAKLYLKLIVSFLILAGCTSMCGKGRKDLTPEEVVQAYLDISLNMTDLGQRVQLLNLTTGSLHAAIEKASDETVSKAFIDKRYHLEAYSVVERRDRTPRETEITFVLTYRDLGNNPDQAPAEAAQITTENTVAVVKYKGAWAIRDVLGKNTTIDFPTQQGAEIKPSTAP
;
A
#
# COMPACT_ATOMS: atom_id res chain seq x y z
N MET A 1 -5.73 -43.51 -62.34
CA MET A 1 -6.10 -42.46 -63.32
C MET A 1 -6.30 -41.17 -62.54
N THR A 2 -5.24 -40.36 -62.46
CA THR A 2 -5.04 -39.08 -63.19
C THR A 2 -5.78 -37.93 -62.50
N THR A 3 -5.07 -37.16 -61.65
CA THR A 3 -4.54 -35.79 -61.92
C THR A 3 -5.59 -34.70 -61.70
N ALA A 4 -5.32 -33.49 -61.22
CA ALA A 4 -4.19 -32.84 -60.56
C ALA A 4 -4.63 -31.38 -60.33
N LYS A 5 -4.00 -30.73 -59.35
CA LYS A 5 -3.43 -29.37 -59.43
C LYS A 5 -4.30 -28.11 -59.19
N LEU A 6 -3.63 -27.23 -58.42
CA LEU A 6 -3.64 -25.76 -58.33
C LEU A 6 -4.65 -25.09 -57.38
N TYR A 7 -4.29 -24.06 -56.59
CA TYR A 7 -3.04 -23.55 -55.98
C TYR A 7 -3.43 -22.20 -55.32
N LEU A 8 -2.68 -21.81 -54.28
CA LEU A 8 -2.20 -20.43 -54.05
C LEU A 8 -3.17 -19.33 -53.55
N LYS A 9 -3.02 -18.99 -52.26
CA LYS A 9 -2.55 -17.69 -51.67
C LYS A 9 -3.03 -17.66 -50.21
N LEU A 10 -2.20 -17.90 -49.18
CA LEU A 10 -1.10 -17.07 -48.64
C LEU A 10 -1.61 -15.73 -48.09
N ILE A 11 -1.57 -15.60 -46.74
CA ILE A 11 -1.35 -14.43 -45.85
C ILE A 11 -1.74 -14.94 -44.45
N VAL A 12 -0.80 -15.42 -43.62
CA VAL A 12 0.04 -14.62 -42.70
C VAL A 12 -0.78 -13.63 -41.87
N SER A 13 -1.17 -14.06 -40.67
CA SER A 13 -1.43 -13.24 -39.48
C SER A 13 -1.37 -14.24 -38.32
N PHE A 14 -0.24 -14.47 -37.65
CA PHE A 14 0.60 -13.51 -36.93
C PHE A 14 -0.25 -12.51 -36.16
N LEU A 15 -0.88 -12.99 -35.10
CA LEU A 15 -1.18 -12.24 -33.88
C LEU A 15 -1.27 -13.27 -32.75
N ILE A 16 -0.12 -13.88 -32.46
CA ILE A 16 0.18 -14.33 -31.11
C ILE A 16 0.09 -13.06 -30.28
N LEU A 17 -1.06 -12.84 -29.63
CA LEU A 17 -1.18 -11.90 -28.53
C LEU A 17 -0.33 -12.46 -27.38
N ALA A 18 0.99 -12.35 -27.55
CA ALA A 18 1.89 -12.12 -26.45
C ALA A 18 1.44 -10.80 -25.83
N GLY A 19 0.50 -10.89 -24.90
CA GLY A 19 0.26 -9.84 -23.94
C GLY A 19 1.57 -9.67 -23.18
N CYS A 20 2.44 -8.81 -23.69
CA CYS A 20 3.45 -8.15 -22.92
C CYS A 20 2.71 -7.31 -21.88
N THR A 21 2.34 -7.91 -20.76
CA THR A 21 2.13 -7.14 -19.54
C THR A 21 3.49 -6.51 -19.24
N SER A 22 3.59 -5.21 -19.51
CA SER A 22 4.76 -4.41 -19.20
C SER A 22 4.89 -4.29 -17.68
N MET A 23 5.37 -5.35 -17.04
CA MET A 23 6.13 -5.31 -15.78
C MET A 23 7.60 -5.70 -16.04
N CYS A 24 8.10 -5.45 -17.25
CA CYS A 24 9.53 -5.44 -17.51
C CYS A 24 10.14 -4.14 -16.98
N GLY A 25 10.99 -4.22 -15.95
CA GLY A 25 12.27 -3.49 -16.03
C GLY A 25 12.75 -2.71 -14.80
N LYS A 26 11.94 -2.42 -13.79
CA LYS A 26 12.46 -1.77 -12.57
C LYS A 26 12.81 -2.81 -11.52
N GLY A 27 14.10 -3.12 -11.41
CA GLY A 27 14.61 -3.94 -10.33
C GLY A 27 14.54 -3.20 -9.00
N ARG A 28 14.66 -3.93 -7.89
CA ARG A 28 14.64 -3.38 -6.52
C ARG A 28 15.60 -2.20 -6.31
N LYS A 29 16.70 -2.15 -7.06
CA LYS A 29 17.74 -1.11 -7.00
C LYS A 29 17.37 0.18 -7.74
N ASP A 30 16.37 0.11 -8.61
CA ASP A 30 15.95 1.22 -9.48
C ASP A 30 14.78 2.00 -8.88
N LEU A 31 14.19 1.50 -7.80
CA LEU A 31 13.11 2.20 -7.08
C LEU A 31 13.64 3.47 -6.43
N THR A 32 12.90 4.55 -6.57
CA THR A 32 13.06 5.81 -5.83
C THR A 32 12.66 5.64 -4.36
N PRO A 33 13.09 6.54 -3.46
CA PRO A 33 12.65 6.51 -2.07
C PRO A 33 11.12 6.48 -1.89
N GLU A 34 10.40 7.26 -2.68
CA GLU A 34 8.94 7.36 -2.66
C GLU A 34 8.29 6.05 -3.13
N GLU A 35 8.79 5.47 -4.23
CA GLU A 35 8.34 4.16 -4.72
C GLU A 35 8.59 3.04 -3.70
N VAL A 36 9.65 3.13 -2.89
CA VAL A 36 9.89 2.17 -1.79
C VAL A 36 8.88 2.34 -0.66
N VAL A 37 8.53 3.58 -0.30
CA VAL A 37 7.50 3.85 0.70
C VAL A 37 6.14 3.36 0.22
N GLN A 38 5.79 3.67 -1.03
CA GLN A 38 4.55 3.20 -1.64
C GLN A 38 4.50 1.67 -1.70
N ALA A 39 5.55 0.99 -2.16
CA ALA A 39 5.58 -0.47 -2.18
C ALA A 39 5.44 -1.09 -0.78
N TYR A 40 6.01 -0.45 0.24
CA TYR A 40 5.84 -0.89 1.63
C TYR A 40 4.39 -0.75 2.09
N LEU A 41 3.77 0.40 1.79
CA LEU A 41 2.36 0.66 2.11
C LEU A 41 1.45 -0.32 1.38
N ASP A 42 1.64 -0.53 0.08
CA ASP A 42 0.86 -1.47 -0.73
C ASP A 42 0.87 -2.89 -0.14
N ILE A 43 2.03 -3.36 0.34
CA ILE A 43 2.12 -4.65 1.01
C ILE A 43 1.44 -4.57 2.38
N SER A 44 1.87 -3.65 3.24
CA SER A 44 1.41 -3.57 4.64
C SER A 44 -0.10 -3.34 4.74
N LEU A 45 -0.68 -2.70 3.73
CA LEU A 45 -2.10 -2.39 3.63
C LEU A 45 -2.90 -3.46 2.88
N ASN A 46 -2.28 -4.54 2.40
CA ASN A 46 -2.98 -5.62 1.72
C ASN A 46 -2.41 -6.99 2.13
N MET A 47 -1.87 -7.10 3.34
CA MET A 47 -1.40 -8.40 3.83
C MET A 47 -2.59 -9.31 4.12
N THR A 48 -2.56 -10.50 3.54
CA THR A 48 -3.52 -11.58 3.74
C THR A 48 -2.92 -12.74 4.52
N ASP A 49 -1.58 -12.85 4.57
CA ASP A 49 -0.88 -13.93 5.24
C ASP A 49 0.45 -13.50 5.87
N LEU A 50 0.92 -14.28 6.84
CA LEU A 50 2.17 -14.03 7.55
C LEU A 50 3.42 -14.20 6.67
N GLY A 51 3.34 -14.95 5.59
CA GLY A 51 4.44 -15.14 4.64
C GLY A 51 4.83 -13.83 3.95
N GLN A 52 3.89 -12.90 3.77
CA GLN A 52 4.17 -11.56 3.22
C GLN A 52 5.04 -10.68 4.13
N ARG A 53 5.26 -11.06 5.40
CA ARG A 53 6.21 -10.40 6.32
C ARG A 53 7.61 -10.29 5.72
N VAL A 54 8.06 -11.30 4.98
CA VAL A 54 9.37 -11.27 4.32
C VAL A 54 9.49 -10.15 3.29
N GLN A 55 8.37 -9.78 2.65
CA GLN A 55 8.33 -8.71 1.65
C GLN A 55 8.51 -7.34 2.32
N LEU A 56 7.90 -7.13 3.50
CA LEU A 56 8.15 -5.93 4.31
C LEU A 56 9.61 -5.85 4.76
N LEU A 57 10.20 -6.98 5.18
CA LEU A 57 11.62 -7.04 5.57
C LEU A 57 12.57 -6.69 4.41
N ASN A 58 12.20 -7.01 3.16
CA ASN A 58 12.97 -6.65 1.97
C ASN A 58 12.90 -5.15 1.61
N LEU A 59 11.95 -4.41 2.17
CA LEU A 59 11.78 -2.96 1.98
C LEU A 59 12.33 -2.14 3.15
N THR A 60 12.70 -2.79 4.25
CA THR A 60 13.09 -2.14 5.50
C THR A 60 14.54 -2.46 5.91
N THR A 61 15.12 -1.59 6.72
CA THR A 61 16.40 -1.78 7.40
C THR A 61 16.35 -1.15 8.79
N GLY A 62 17.44 -1.20 9.55
CA GLY A 62 17.55 -0.49 10.83
C GLY A 62 16.51 -0.89 11.88
N SER A 63 15.96 0.10 12.58
CA SER A 63 15.01 -0.07 13.68
C SER A 63 13.69 -0.64 13.23
N LEU A 64 13.14 -0.15 12.10
CA LEU A 64 11.87 -0.65 11.57
C LEU A 64 11.98 -2.13 11.19
N HIS A 65 13.07 -2.51 10.52
CA HIS A 65 13.31 -3.92 10.18
C HIS A 65 13.39 -4.79 11.44
N ALA A 66 14.17 -4.38 12.43
CA ALA A 66 14.31 -5.13 13.68
C ALA A 66 12.97 -5.22 14.44
N ALA A 67 12.13 -4.19 14.39
CA ALA A 67 10.80 -4.22 15.00
C ALA A 67 9.88 -5.22 14.30
N ILE A 68 9.85 -5.23 12.96
CA ILE A 68 9.08 -6.18 12.17
C ILE A 68 9.61 -7.60 12.35
N GLU A 69 10.92 -7.80 12.43
CA GLU A 69 11.57 -9.10 12.61
C GLU A 69 11.36 -9.68 14.02
N LYS A 70 11.29 -8.83 15.06
CA LYS A 70 11.10 -9.29 16.45
C LYS A 70 9.64 -9.42 16.85
N ALA A 71 8.70 -8.83 16.09
CA ALA A 71 7.28 -8.95 16.37
C ALA A 71 6.84 -10.42 16.38
N SER A 72 5.99 -10.80 17.33
CA SER A 72 5.34 -12.11 17.29
C SER A 72 4.40 -12.18 16.10
N ASP A 73 4.12 -13.39 15.62
CA ASP A 73 3.17 -13.61 14.53
C ASP A 73 1.78 -13.03 14.86
N GLU A 74 1.34 -13.17 16.11
CA GLU A 74 0.10 -12.53 16.60
C GLU A 74 0.14 -11.01 16.47
N THR A 75 1.28 -10.38 16.79
CA THR A 75 1.44 -8.93 16.66
C THR A 75 1.39 -8.50 15.20
N VAL A 76 2.01 -9.27 14.30
CA VAL A 76 2.00 -9.03 12.85
C VAL A 76 0.58 -9.18 12.29
N SER A 77 -0.14 -10.25 12.64
CA SER A 77 -1.53 -10.45 12.21
C SER A 77 -2.42 -9.30 12.66
N LYS A 78 -2.37 -8.92 13.94
CA LYS A 78 -3.17 -7.80 14.47
C LYS A 78 -2.84 -6.46 13.84
N ALA A 79 -1.59 -6.26 13.42
CA ALA A 79 -1.15 -4.99 12.85
C ALA A 79 -1.49 -4.85 11.36
N PHE A 80 -1.38 -5.93 10.58
CA PHE A 80 -1.38 -5.87 9.11
C PHE A 80 -2.45 -6.75 8.43
N ILE A 81 -2.95 -7.80 9.08
CA ILE A 81 -3.88 -8.77 8.47
C ILE A 81 -5.30 -8.59 9.00
N ASP A 82 -5.45 -8.52 10.32
CA ASP A 82 -6.76 -8.47 10.98
C ASP A 82 -7.42 -7.10 10.83
N LYS A 83 -6.66 -6.08 10.44
CA LYS A 83 -7.18 -4.72 10.22
C LYS A 83 -7.91 -4.63 8.90
N ARG A 84 -9.13 -4.11 8.96
CA ARG A 84 -9.95 -3.85 7.78
C ARG A 84 -10.10 -2.34 7.61
N TYR A 85 -9.65 -1.84 6.47
CA TYR A 85 -9.87 -0.45 6.10
C TYR A 85 -10.24 -0.33 4.62
N HIS A 86 -10.86 0.79 4.30
CA HIS A 86 -11.02 1.25 2.93
C HIS A 86 -10.08 2.43 2.70
N LEU A 87 -9.05 2.25 1.87
CA LEU A 87 -8.09 3.31 1.55
C LEU A 87 -8.77 4.36 0.67
N GLU A 88 -8.81 5.61 1.13
CA GLU A 88 -9.39 6.73 0.38
C GLU A 88 -8.31 7.51 -0.37
N ALA A 89 -7.18 7.78 0.27
CA ALA A 89 -6.10 8.56 -0.33
C ALA A 89 -4.71 8.24 0.23
N TYR A 90 -3.72 8.35 -0.64
CA TYR A 90 -2.30 8.40 -0.31
C TYR A 90 -1.66 9.56 -1.06
N SER A 91 -0.85 10.36 -0.38
CA SER A 91 -0.07 11.42 -1.01
C SER A 91 1.25 11.68 -0.28
N VAL A 92 2.32 11.91 -1.04
CA VAL A 92 3.59 12.42 -0.49
C VAL A 92 3.45 13.93 -0.34
N VAL A 93 3.67 14.42 0.88
CA VAL A 93 3.55 15.83 1.24
C VAL A 93 4.90 16.54 1.17
N GLU A 94 5.95 15.89 1.67
CA GLU A 94 7.30 16.47 1.68
C GLU A 94 8.33 15.38 1.39
N ARG A 95 9.34 15.76 0.60
CA ARG A 95 10.60 15.05 0.52
C ARG A 95 11.73 15.97 0.96
N ARG A 96 12.57 15.46 1.86
CA ARG A 96 13.76 16.17 2.33
C ARG A 96 14.99 15.29 2.21
N ASP A 97 15.79 15.55 1.20
CA ASP A 97 17.09 14.90 1.03
C ASP A 97 18.07 15.39 2.11
N ARG A 98 18.51 14.50 3.00
CA ARG A 98 19.52 14.81 4.04
C ARG A 98 20.92 14.61 3.51
N THR A 99 21.12 13.54 2.74
CA THR A 99 22.36 13.22 2.04
C THR A 99 22.02 12.51 0.72
N PRO A 100 22.98 12.30 -0.20
CA PRO A 100 22.74 11.49 -1.39
C PRO A 100 22.33 10.03 -1.12
N ARG A 101 22.40 9.58 0.14
CA ARG A 101 22.09 8.21 0.58
C ARG A 101 20.99 8.16 1.64
N GLU A 102 20.38 9.29 1.99
CA GLU A 102 19.35 9.38 3.02
C GLU A 102 18.38 10.51 2.72
N THR A 103 17.09 10.18 2.72
CA THR A 103 16.00 11.14 2.57
C THR A 103 14.93 10.87 3.62
N GLU A 104 14.24 11.93 4.03
CA GLU A 104 13.00 11.83 4.77
C GLU A 104 11.83 12.00 3.81
N ILE A 105 10.80 11.16 3.97
CA ILE A 105 9.56 11.24 3.20
C ILE A 105 8.42 11.42 4.19
N THR A 106 7.69 12.51 4.06
CA THR A 106 6.45 12.76 4.79
C THR A 106 5.28 12.51 3.85
N PHE A 107 4.35 11.68 4.29
CA PHE A 107 3.16 11.33 3.51
C PHE A 107 1.91 11.33 4.38
N VAL A 108 0.78 11.59 3.72
CA VAL A 108 -0.55 11.51 4.31
C VAL A 108 -1.28 10.29 3.77
N LEU A 109 -1.89 9.55 4.68
CA LEU A 109 -2.74 8.40 4.42
C LEU A 109 -4.13 8.68 5.00
N THR A 110 -5.16 8.64 4.16
CA THR A 110 -6.56 8.75 4.58
C THR A 110 -7.27 7.45 4.28
N TYR A 111 -7.93 6.88 5.29
CA TYR A 111 -8.65 5.60 5.17
C TYR A 111 -9.85 5.56 6.11
N ARG A 112 -10.84 4.71 5.80
CA ARG A 112 -11.94 4.38 6.69
C ARG A 112 -11.61 3.13 7.49
N ASP A 113 -11.71 3.16 8.82
CA ASP A 113 -11.54 1.98 9.67
C ASP A 113 -12.86 1.19 9.77
N LEU A 114 -12.90 0.01 9.13
CA LEU A 114 -14.09 -0.84 9.08
C LEU A 114 -14.23 -1.72 10.33
N GLY A 115 -13.27 -1.67 11.25
CA GLY A 115 -13.25 -2.46 12.47
C GLY A 115 -13.46 -3.95 12.23
N ASN A 116 -14.06 -4.60 13.23
CA ASN A 116 -14.30 -6.05 13.22
C ASN A 116 -15.65 -6.45 12.62
N ASN A 117 -16.50 -5.49 12.24
CA ASN A 117 -17.82 -5.79 11.69
C ASN A 117 -17.71 -6.05 10.18
N PRO A 118 -17.88 -7.31 9.70
CA PRO A 118 -17.74 -7.65 8.28
C PRO A 118 -18.66 -6.81 7.37
N ASP A 119 -19.83 -6.43 7.88
CA ASP A 119 -20.88 -5.75 7.12
C ASP A 119 -20.84 -4.22 7.23
N GLN A 120 -19.82 -3.65 7.92
CA GLN A 120 -19.70 -2.20 8.06
C GLN A 120 -19.42 -1.53 6.71
N ALA A 121 -20.34 -0.66 6.28
CA ALA A 121 -20.18 0.14 5.07
C ALA A 121 -19.07 1.21 5.28
N PRO A 122 -18.20 1.46 4.29
CA PRO A 122 -17.14 2.47 4.41
C PRO A 122 -17.65 3.87 4.78
N ALA A 123 -18.83 4.26 4.33
CA ALA A 123 -19.41 5.58 4.62
C ALA A 123 -19.79 5.78 6.10
N GLU A 124 -20.01 4.69 6.83
CA GLU A 124 -20.40 4.70 8.26
C GLU A 124 -19.18 4.50 9.18
N ALA A 125 -18.02 4.17 8.60
CA ALA A 125 -16.77 4.01 9.31
C ALA A 125 -16.11 5.36 9.62
N ALA A 126 -15.36 5.38 10.73
CA ALA A 126 -14.54 6.52 11.09
C ALA A 126 -13.47 6.74 10.02
N GLN A 127 -13.35 7.99 9.56
CA GLN A 127 -12.27 8.38 8.67
C GLN A 127 -11.05 8.70 9.52
N ILE A 128 -9.92 8.09 9.18
CA ILE A 128 -8.64 8.30 9.85
C ILE A 128 -7.70 8.92 8.84
N THR A 129 -7.14 10.06 9.20
CA THR A 129 -6.06 10.71 8.43
C THR A 129 -4.79 10.65 9.26
N THR A 130 -3.75 10.04 8.72
CA THR A 130 -2.43 9.97 9.36
C THR A 130 -1.39 10.65 8.52
N GLU A 131 -0.57 11.48 9.14
CA GLU A 131 0.65 12.03 8.54
C GLU A 131 1.83 11.31 9.17
N ASN A 132 2.67 10.67 8.35
CA ASN A 132 3.82 9.92 8.82
C ASN A 132 5.08 10.44 8.12
N THR A 133 6.16 10.57 8.88
CA THR A 133 7.49 10.86 8.35
C THR A 133 8.38 9.65 8.54
N VAL A 134 9.00 9.18 7.46
CA VAL A 134 9.89 8.02 7.47
C VAL A 134 11.28 8.37 6.95
N ALA A 135 12.30 7.76 7.54
CA ALA A 135 13.67 7.85 7.04
C ALA A 135 13.93 6.72 6.02
N VAL A 136 14.32 7.09 4.81
CA VAL A 136 14.65 6.14 3.73
C VAL A 136 16.13 6.27 3.40
N VAL A 137 16.87 5.16 3.43
CA VAL A 137 18.33 5.14 3.27
C VAL A 137 18.78 4.16 2.19
N LYS A 138 19.90 4.47 1.54
CA LYS A 138 20.51 3.59 0.53
C LYS A 138 21.34 2.49 1.20
N TYR A 139 20.74 1.32 1.36
CA TYR A 139 21.31 0.12 1.97
C TYR A 139 21.58 -0.97 0.92
N LYS A 140 22.82 -1.50 0.88
CA LYS A 140 23.24 -2.54 -0.10
C LYS A 140 22.92 -2.20 -1.56
N GLY A 141 22.96 -0.91 -1.91
CA GLY A 141 22.70 -0.41 -3.26
C GLY A 141 21.23 -0.22 -3.63
N ALA A 142 20.29 -0.42 -2.70
CA ALA A 142 18.86 -0.16 -2.87
C ALA A 142 18.35 0.78 -1.76
N TRP A 143 17.29 1.55 -2.01
CA TRP A 143 16.65 2.37 -0.99
C TRP A 143 15.80 1.53 -0.05
N ALA A 144 15.85 1.72 1.26
CA ALA A 144 15.06 0.97 2.24
C ALA A 144 14.59 1.89 3.37
N ILE A 145 13.43 1.64 3.94
CA ILE A 145 12.92 2.40 5.08
C ILE A 145 13.69 1.97 6.33
N ARG A 146 14.43 2.90 6.94
CA ARG A 146 15.20 2.67 8.15
C ARG A 146 14.34 2.78 9.40
N ASP A 147 13.52 3.82 9.45
CA ASP A 147 12.82 4.22 10.68
C ASP A 147 11.56 5.04 10.40
N VAL A 148 10.66 5.10 11.39
CA VAL A 148 9.50 5.99 11.40
C VAL A 148 9.81 7.12 12.39
N LEU A 149 10.00 8.34 11.89
CA LEU A 149 10.48 9.48 12.67
C LEU A 149 9.36 10.26 13.37
N GLY A 150 8.16 10.25 12.79
CA GLY A 150 7.04 11.01 13.30
C GLY A 150 5.71 10.47 12.79
N LYS A 151 4.69 10.58 13.64
CA LYS A 151 3.31 10.21 13.34
C LYS A 151 2.35 11.21 13.97
N ASN A 152 1.50 11.80 13.14
CA ASN A 152 0.33 12.55 13.57
C ASN A 152 -0.93 11.82 13.08
N THR A 153 -2.00 11.81 13.86
CA THR A 153 -3.22 11.07 13.52
C THR A 153 -4.45 11.86 13.95
N THR A 154 -5.34 12.09 13.00
CA THR A 154 -6.64 12.72 13.18
C THR A 154 -7.72 11.69 12.87
N ILE A 155 -8.77 11.66 13.70
CA ILE A 155 -9.87 10.71 13.59
C ILE A 155 -11.17 11.51 13.51
N ASP A 156 -11.90 11.34 12.42
CA ASP A 156 -13.16 12.01 12.14
C ASP A 156 -14.30 10.97 12.15
N PHE A 157 -15.26 11.15 13.05
CA PHE A 157 -16.43 10.30 13.14
C PHE A 157 -17.56 10.87 12.27
N PRO A 158 -18.28 10.04 11.49
CA PRO A 158 -19.47 10.50 10.79
C PRO A 158 -20.50 10.93 11.83
N THR A 159 -20.76 12.23 11.94
CA THR A 159 -21.87 12.75 12.74
C THR A 159 -23.14 12.58 11.93
N GLN A 160 -24.15 11.92 12.50
CA GLN A 160 -25.46 11.87 11.88
C GLN A 160 -26.03 13.30 11.83
N GLN A 161 -25.88 13.99 10.70
CA GLN A 161 -26.58 15.23 10.45
C GLN A 161 -28.09 14.90 10.39
N GLY A 162 -28.81 15.17 11.48
CA GLY A 162 -30.26 14.97 11.53
C GLY A 162 -30.84 14.51 12.87
N ALA A 163 -30.06 14.36 13.95
CA ALA A 163 -30.65 14.22 15.27
C ALA A 163 -31.20 15.58 15.74
N GLU A 164 -32.36 15.95 15.20
CA GLU A 164 -33.21 17.00 15.72
C GLU A 164 -33.57 16.59 17.16
N ILE A 165 -32.83 17.12 18.14
CA ILE A 165 -33.15 16.92 19.55
C ILE A 165 -34.45 17.68 19.81
N LYS A 166 -35.59 17.01 19.65
CA LYS A 166 -36.86 17.58 20.12
C LYS A 166 -36.78 17.70 21.65
N PRO A 167 -36.86 18.91 22.21
CA PRO A 167 -36.93 19.05 23.66
C PRO A 167 -38.21 18.36 24.15
N SER A 168 -38.06 17.35 25.00
CA SER A 168 -39.18 16.77 25.73
C SER A 168 -39.82 17.87 26.57
N THR A 169 -41.04 18.26 26.22
CA THR A 169 -41.84 19.16 27.05
C THR A 169 -42.33 18.32 28.22
N ALA A 170 -41.74 18.55 29.39
CA ALA A 170 -42.16 17.89 30.63
C ALA A 170 -43.59 18.34 31.02
N PRO A 171 -44.39 17.44 31.64
CA PRO A 171 -45.76 17.73 32.09
C PRO A 171 -45.83 18.71 33.26
#